data_AF-A0A8S1HM26-F1
#
_entry.id   AF-A0A8S1HM26-F1
#
_cell.length_a   1.000
_cell.length_b   1.000
_cell.length_c   1.000
_cell.angle_alpha   90.00
_cell.angle_beta   90.00
_cell.angle_gamma   90.00
#
_symmetry.space_group_name_H-M   'P 1'
#
loop_
_entity.id
_entity.type
_entity.pdbx_description
1 polymer ?
#
loop_
_entity_poly.entity_id
_entity_poly.type
_entity_poly.pdbx_seq_one_letter_code
_entity_poly.pdbx_strand_id
1 'polypeptide(L)'
;MSQPTTSVQVAAESLEKKLFFRKHVSFLARHLKVFPEAYNTLDTNRITLLFFALSSLDVIGELDELIDSNRRKEYIKWIYNLQISTGN
;
A
#
# COMPACT_ATOMS: atom_id res chain seq x y z
N MET A 1 49.48 -12.15 -15.94
CA MET A 1 48.51 -12.99 -15.19
C MET A 1 47.84 -12.08 -14.16
N SER A 2 46.67 -11.52 -14.48
CA SER A 2 45.32 -12.05 -14.12
C SER A 2 45.06 -11.87 -12.61
N GLN A 3 44.17 -11.02 -12.10
CA GLN A 3 42.94 -10.38 -12.61
C GLN A 3 42.67 -9.03 -11.89
N PRO A 4 41.90 -8.10 -12.48
CA PRO A 4 41.20 -7.01 -11.79
C PRO A 4 39.82 -7.51 -11.32
N THR A 5 39.49 -7.43 -10.02
CA THR A 5 38.18 -7.94 -9.54
C THR A 5 37.64 -7.17 -8.34
N THR A 6 37.76 -5.84 -8.35
CA THR A 6 37.20 -5.00 -7.27
C THR A 6 36.19 -3.96 -7.78
N SER A 7 36.12 -3.68 -9.09
CA SER A 7 35.17 -2.69 -9.63
C SER A 7 33.79 -3.25 -10.01
N VAL A 8 33.67 -4.58 -10.23
CA VAL A 8 32.42 -5.20 -10.70
C VAL A 8 31.48 -5.55 -9.54
N GLN A 9 32.00 -5.91 -8.35
CA GLN A 9 31.16 -6.20 -7.18
C GLN A 9 30.45 -4.95 -6.61
N VAL A 10 31.11 -3.79 -6.57
CA VAL A 10 30.49 -2.53 -6.06
C VAL A 10 29.37 -2.04 -7.00
N ALA A 11 29.47 -2.34 -8.30
CA ALA A 11 28.41 -2.04 -9.26
C ALA A 11 27.14 -2.89 -9.04
N ALA A 12 27.28 -4.11 -8.50
CA ALA A 12 26.16 -5.02 -8.25
C ALA A 12 25.41 -4.71 -6.94
N GLU A 13 26.07 -4.11 -5.95
CA GLU A 13 25.42 -3.66 -4.71
C GLU A 13 24.61 -2.38 -4.90
N SER A 14 24.98 -1.54 -5.86
CA SER A 14 24.15 -0.41 -6.30
C SER A 14 23.26 -0.79 -7.47
N LEU A 15 22.66 -1.98 -7.42
CA LEU A 15 21.43 -2.28 -8.16
C LEU A 15 20.38 -1.30 -7.62
N GLU A 16 20.34 -0.09 -8.17
CA GLU A 16 19.34 0.93 -7.87
C GLU A 16 17.98 0.23 -7.90
N LYS A 17 17.42 -0.05 -6.72
CA LYS A 17 16.04 -0.47 -6.58
C LYS A 17 15.23 0.77 -6.92
N LYS A 18 15.05 1.00 -8.22
CA LYS A 18 14.26 2.10 -8.76
C LYS A 18 12.84 1.90 -8.25
N LEU A 19 12.48 2.64 -7.20
CA LEU A 19 11.15 2.62 -6.65
C LEU A 19 10.22 3.29 -7.67
N PHE A 20 9.36 2.49 -8.31
CA PHE A 20 8.41 3.00 -9.30
C PHE A 20 7.23 3.67 -8.60
N PHE A 21 7.45 4.86 -8.04
CA PHE A 21 6.47 5.61 -7.25
C PHE A 21 5.07 5.62 -7.88
N ARG A 22 4.94 6.03 -9.15
CA ARG A 22 3.65 6.08 -9.84
C ARG A 22 2.96 4.72 -9.97
N LYS A 23 3.73 3.63 -10.12
CA LYS A 23 3.17 2.27 -10.15
C LYS A 23 2.64 1.86 -8.77
N HIS A 24 3.37 2.18 -7.69
CA HIS A 24 2.93 1.92 -6.32
C HIS A 24 1.67 2.71 -5.98
N VAL A 25 1.63 4.01 -6.29
CA VAL A 25 0.47 4.86 -6.07
C VAL A 25 -0.76 4.31 -6.82
N SER A 26 -0.62 3.97 -8.11
CA SER A 26 -1.71 3.39 -8.89
C SER A 26 -2.19 2.04 -8.34
N PHE A 27 -1.26 1.19 -7.90
CA PHE A 27 -1.56 -0.09 -7.28
C PHE A 27 -2.34 0.06 -5.97
N LEU A 28 -1.88 0.95 -5.07
CA LEU A 28 -2.51 1.22 -3.78
C LEU A 28 -3.89 1.85 -3.98
N ALA A 29 -4.02 2.85 -4.87
CA ALA A 29 -5.29 3.49 -5.20
C ALA A 29 -6.32 2.51 -5.76
N ARG A 30 -5.89 1.47 -6.50
CA ARG A 30 -6.77 0.40 -6.98
C ARG A 30 -7.32 -0.44 -5.82
N HIS A 31 -6.47 -0.81 -4.86
CA HIS A 31 -6.88 -1.59 -3.67
C HIS A 31 -7.85 -0.82 -2.77
N LEU A 32 -7.88 0.51 -2.84
CA LEU A 32 -8.87 1.35 -2.16
C LEU A 32 -10.25 1.41 -2.82
N LYS A 33 -10.39 0.88 -4.05
CA LYS A 33 -11.64 0.91 -4.83
C LYS A 33 -12.21 -0.49 -5.04
N VAL A 34 -11.37 -1.42 -5.47
CA VAL A 34 -11.75 -2.78 -5.85
C VAL A 34 -10.63 -3.72 -5.41
N PHE A 35 -10.97 -4.70 -4.59
CA PHE A 35 -10.07 -5.81 -4.31
C PHE A 35 -10.07 -6.80 -5.48
N PRO A 36 -8.89 -7.29 -5.92
CA PRO A 36 -8.83 -8.41 -6.84
C PRO A 36 -9.62 -9.62 -6.30
N GLU A 37 -10.33 -10.33 -7.18
CA GLU A 37 -11.25 -11.42 -6.83
C GLU A 37 -10.60 -12.53 -5.99
N ALA A 38 -9.31 -12.78 -6.21
CA ALA A 38 -8.51 -13.73 -5.42
C ALA A 38 -8.46 -13.40 -3.92
N TYR A 39 -8.75 -12.15 -3.52
CA TYR A 39 -8.77 -11.70 -2.13
C TYR A 39 -10.19 -11.69 -1.52
N ASN A 40 -11.23 -12.14 -2.24
CA ASN A 40 -12.58 -12.27 -1.67
C ASN A 40 -12.63 -13.28 -0.51
N THR A 41 -11.73 -14.26 -0.48
CA THR A 41 -11.60 -15.19 0.66
C THR A 41 -10.97 -14.54 1.90
N LEU A 42 -10.37 -13.36 1.74
CA LEU A 42 -9.75 -12.58 2.82
C LEU A 42 -10.69 -11.51 3.39
N ASP A 43 -12.01 -11.76 3.36
CA ASP A 43 -13.01 -10.82 3.88
C ASP A 43 -12.71 -10.39 5.33
N THR A 44 -12.25 -11.30 6.18
CA THR A 44 -11.82 -11.02 7.56
C THR A 44 -10.61 -10.08 7.66
N ASN A 45 -9.78 -10.02 6.61
CA ASN A 45 -8.56 -9.21 6.57
C ASN A 45 -8.75 -7.88 5.80
N ARG A 46 -9.97 -7.55 5.35
CA ARG A 46 -10.26 -6.30 4.62
C ARG A 46 -9.79 -5.05 5.38
N ILE A 47 -9.96 -5.01 6.70
CA ILE A 47 -9.47 -3.92 7.55
C ILE A 47 -7.95 -3.82 7.50
N THR A 48 -7.26 -4.94 7.65
CA THR A 48 -5.79 -5.02 7.61
C THR A 48 -5.25 -4.55 6.27
N LEU A 49 -5.86 -4.96 5.17
CA LEU A 49 -5.48 -4.53 3.83
C LEU A 49 -5.73 -3.04 3.61
N LEU A 50 -6.88 -2.53 4.07
CA LEU A 50 -7.18 -1.10 4.01
C LEU A 50 -6.16 -0.28 4.81
N PHE A 51 -5.83 -0.72 6.03
CA PHE A 51 -4.82 -0.09 6.88
C PHE A 51 -3.48 0.03 6.15
N PHE A 52 -2.94 -1.08 5.62
CA PHE A 52 -1.68 -1.04 4.90
C PHE A 52 -1.74 -0.18 3.63
N ALA A 53 -2.86 -0.18 2.90
CA ALA A 53 -3.02 0.64 1.71
C ALA A 53 -3.00 2.14 2.03
N LEU A 54 -3.76 2.57 3.05
CA LEU A 54 -3.83 3.96 3.49
C LEU A 54 -2.50 4.43 4.07
N SER A 55 -1.90 3.66 4.99
CA SER A 55 -0.60 4.00 5.57
C SER A 55 0.52 4.06 4.53
N SER A 56 0.48 3.21 3.51
CA SER A 56 1.47 3.29 2.43
C SER A 56 1.33 4.56 1.60
N LEU A 57 0.10 5.00 1.29
CA LEU A 57 -0.13 6.26 0.59
C LEU A 57 0.27 7.47 1.42
N ASP A 58 0.10 7.39 2.74
CA ASP A 58 0.54 8.42 3.70
C ASP A 58 2.07 8.55 3.70
N VAL A 59 2.78 7.42 3.80
CA VAL A 59 4.24 7.37 3.73
C VAL A 59 4.77 7.89 2.38
N ILE A 60 4.03 7.66 1.29
CA ILE A 60 4.39 8.18 -0.05
C ILE A 60 4.04 9.67 -0.20
N GLY A 61 3.17 10.22 0.66
CA GLY A 61 2.72 11.62 0.61
C GLY A 61 1.63 11.90 -0.42
N GLU A 62 0.92 10.86 -0.89
CA GLU A 62 -0.14 10.98 -1.92
C GLU A 62 -1.54 10.73 -1.32
N LEU A 63 -1.65 10.52 -0.01
CA LEU A 63 -2.92 10.20 0.66
C LEU A 63 -3.96 11.30 0.51
N ASP A 64 -3.62 12.54 0.86
CA ASP A 64 -4.57 13.66 0.86
C ASP A 64 -4.92 14.14 -0.56
N GLU A 65 -4.06 13.87 -1.55
CA GLU A 65 -4.36 14.11 -2.97
C GLU A 65 -5.37 13.09 -3.51
N LEU A 66 -5.27 11.83 -3.08
CA LEU A 66 -6.13 10.74 -3.56
C LEU A 66 -7.44 10.59 -2.79
N ILE A 67 -7.48 11.04 -1.52
CA ILE A 67 -8.60 10.84 -0.62
C ILE A 67 -9.07 12.20 -0.11
N ASP A 68 -10.14 12.69 -0.72
CA ASP A 68 -10.79 13.91 -0.28
C ASP A 68 -11.48 13.74 1.08
N SER A 69 -11.92 14.87 1.64
CA SER A 69 -12.58 14.89 2.94
C SER A 69 -13.87 14.06 3.00
N ASN A 70 -14.59 13.91 1.88
CA ASN A 70 -15.81 13.11 1.84
C ASN A 70 -15.49 11.61 1.87
N ARG A 71 -14.56 11.16 1.03
CA ARG A 71 -14.13 9.77 0.99
C ARG A 71 -13.48 9.33 2.29
N ARG A 72 -12.74 10.23 2.95
CA ARG A 72 -12.24 9.99 4.32
C ARG A 72 -13.39 9.69 5.30
N LYS A 73 -14.47 10.47 5.27
CA LYS A 73 -15.66 10.21 6.13
C LYS A 73 -16.34 8.89 5.82
N GLU A 74 -16.42 8.52 4.54
CA GLU A 74 -16.97 7.22 4.12
C GLU A 74 -16.16 6.06 4.68
N TYR A 75 -14.82 6.12 4.60
CA TYR A 75 -13.96 5.10 5.19
C TYR A 75 -14.11 5.02 6.70
N ILE A 76 -14.15 6.16 7.40
CA ILE A 76 -14.37 6.21 8.85
C ILE A 76 -15.70 5.54 9.22
N LYS A 77 -16.79 5.89 8.52
CA LYS A 77 -18.12 5.30 8.75
C LYS A 77 -18.12 3.80 8.49
N TRP A 78 -17.48 3.35 7.41
CA TRP A 78 -17.38 1.93 7.08
C TRP A 78 -16.63 1.15 8.15
N ILE A 79 -15.50 1.67 8.64
CA ILE A 79 -14.73 1.04 9.73
C ILE A 79 -15.58 0.94 11.00
N TYR A 80 -16.29 2.00 11.38
CA TYR A 80 -17.15 1.98 12.57
C TYR A 80 -18.33 1.00 12.43
N ASN A 81 -18.89 0.82 11.23
CA ASN A 81 -19.95 -0.17 10.99
C ASN A 81 -19.48 -1.62 11.18
N LEU A 82 -18.18 -1.88 11.18
CA LEU A 82 -17.62 -3.22 11.41
C LEU A 82 -17.37 -3.51 12.90
N GLN A 83 -17.50 -2.50 13.77
CA GLN A 83 -17.37 -2.72 15.20
C GLN A 83 -18.59 -3.47 15.73
N ILE A 84 -18.33 -4.51 16.52
CA ILE A 84 -19.37 -5.21 17.26
C ILE A 84 -19.81 -4.29 18.39
N SER A 85 -21.07 -3.86 18.38
CA SER A 85 -21.65 -2.97 19.40
C SER A 85 -22.11 -3.72 20.67
N THR A 86 -22.00 -5.05 20.68
CA THR A 86 -22.41 -5.92 21.78
C THR A 86 -21.34 -5.91 22.88
N GLY A 87 -21.28 -4.79 23.58
CA GLY A 87 -20.69 -4.68 24.91
C GLY A 87 -21.80 -4.54 25.95
N ASN A 88 -22.72 -5.52 26.01
CA ASN A 88 -23.74 -5.68 27.05
C ASN A 88 -23.80 -7.16 27.45
#